data_AF-E9IU95-F1
#
_entry.id   AF-E9IU95-F1
#
_cell.length_a   1.000
_cell.length_b   1.000
_cell.length_c   1.000
_cell.angle_alpha   90.00
_cell.angle_beta   90.00
_cell.angle_gamma   90.00
#
_symmetry.space_group_name_H-M   'P 1'
#
loop_
_entity.id
_entity.type
_entity.pdbx_description
1 polymer ?
#
loop_
_entity_poly.entity_id
_entity_poly.type
_entity_poly.pdbx_seq_one_letter_code
_entity_poly.pdbx_strand_id
1 'polypeptide(L)'
;MEEMHESLQKNDFFNDLRKTSLLEFMIEYMINKNDPQITKKEIIEECRTFMLAGQASVATSTAITLFYLVRNLKWQKKCIEEINEIFGEDRRSPLKEDLTKMKNLEMCIKESLRLYPTVPLFTRTFGKDVTITYTYKRNNEIRFKCYC
;
A
#
# COMPACT_ATOMS: atom_id res chain seq x y z
N MET A 1 -29.74 19.62 -19.23
CA MET A 1 -29.38 20.42 -18.04
C MET A 1 -29.10 19.54 -16.81
N GLU A 2 -29.52 18.28 -16.78
CA GLU A 2 -29.25 17.36 -15.65
C GLU A 2 -27.84 16.72 -15.69
N GLU A 3 -27.27 16.43 -16.86
CA GLU A 3 -25.94 15.81 -16.97
C GLU A 3 -24.76 16.74 -16.54
N MET A 4 -24.98 18.06 -16.58
CA MET A 4 -23.98 19.04 -16.12
C MET A 4 -23.98 19.17 -14.59
N HIS A 5 -25.11 18.89 -13.93
CA HIS A 5 -25.21 18.93 -12.47
C HIS A 5 -24.59 17.68 -11.82
N GLU A 6 -24.65 16.54 -12.50
CA GLU A 6 -24.06 15.27 -12.05
C GLU A 6 -22.53 15.24 -12.19
N SER A 7 -21.98 15.89 -13.21
CA SER A 7 -20.53 16.04 -13.39
C SER A 7 -19.90 17.06 -12.43
N LEU A 8 -20.64 18.09 -12.03
CA LEU A 8 -20.22 19.04 -10.98
C LEU A 8 -20.25 18.39 -9.59
N GLN A 9 -21.30 17.60 -9.25
CA GLN A 9 -21.36 16.87 -7.98
C GLN A 9 -20.29 15.78 -7.86
N LYS A 10 -19.97 15.06 -8.95
CA LYS A 10 -18.85 14.10 -8.95
C LYS A 10 -17.51 14.79 -8.68
N ASN A 11 -17.27 15.93 -9.32
CA ASN A 11 -16.01 16.66 -9.16
C ASN A 11 -15.86 17.28 -7.76
N ASP A 12 -16.95 17.73 -7.13
CA ASP A 12 -16.93 18.20 -5.74
C ASP A 12 -16.78 17.04 -4.74
N PHE A 13 -17.41 15.89 -4.98
CA PHE A 13 -17.23 14.68 -4.17
C PHE A 13 -15.77 14.20 -4.16
N PHE A 14 -15.12 14.15 -5.32
CA PHE A 14 -13.70 13.79 -5.44
C PHE A 14 -12.74 14.87 -4.89
N ASN A 15 -13.16 16.13 -4.86
CA ASN A 15 -12.35 17.21 -4.28
C ASN A 15 -12.45 17.31 -2.75
N ASP A 16 -13.54 16.83 -2.15
CA ASP A 16 -13.74 16.73 -0.69
C ASP A 16 -13.18 15.42 -0.09
N LEU A 17 -13.09 14.37 -0.91
CA LEU A 17 -12.35 13.11 -0.63
C LEU A 17 -10.86 13.31 -0.27
N ARG A 18 -10.32 14.53 -0.42
CA ARG A 18 -8.92 14.85 -0.09
C ARG A 18 -8.64 14.93 1.41
N LYS A 19 -9.65 14.80 2.29
CA LYS A 19 -9.49 14.83 3.76
C LYS A 19 -10.24 13.73 4.54
N THR A 20 -10.88 12.76 3.89
CA THR A 20 -11.58 11.71 4.62
C THR A 20 -10.61 10.59 5.02
N SER A 21 -10.62 10.25 6.32
CA SER A 21 -9.88 9.08 6.80
C SER A 21 -10.47 7.78 6.21
N LEU A 22 -9.71 6.69 6.16
CA LEU A 22 -10.22 5.38 5.71
C LEU A 22 -11.52 4.99 6.46
N LEU A 23 -11.57 5.27 7.76
CA LEU A 23 -12.74 5.01 8.59
C LEU A 23 -13.94 5.83 8.14
N GLU A 24 -13.74 7.11 7.86
CA GLU A 24 -14.80 8.02 7.41
C GLU A 24 -15.34 7.61 6.04
N PHE A 25 -14.46 7.24 5.11
CA PHE A 25 -14.83 6.67 3.83
C PHE A 25 -15.67 5.39 3.97
N MET A 26 -15.28 4.48 4.87
CA MET A 26 -16.02 3.24 5.09
C MET A 26 -17.39 3.48 5.75
N ILE A 27 -17.50 4.44 6.66
CA ILE A 27 -18.77 4.85 7.29
C ILE A 27 -19.71 5.46 6.25
N GLU A 28 -19.21 6.36 5.41
CA GLU A 28 -19.99 6.98 4.34
C GLU A 28 -20.50 5.94 3.34
N TYR A 29 -19.65 4.99 2.95
CA TYR A 29 -20.04 3.89 2.08
C TYR A 29 -21.16 3.04 2.67
N MET A 30 -21.10 2.73 3.98
CA MET A 30 -22.15 1.98 4.69
C MET A 30 -23.48 2.73 4.67
N ILE A 31 -23.48 4.03 4.94
CA ILE A 31 -24.68 4.89 4.94
C ILE A 31 -25.30 4.94 3.53
N ASN A 32 -24.47 5.13 2.50
CA ASN A 32 -24.96 5.31 1.13
C ASN A 32 -25.45 4.02 0.46
N LYS A 33 -24.89 2.86 0.81
CA LYS A 33 -25.29 1.56 0.23
C LYS A 33 -26.43 0.87 0.96
N ASN A 34 -26.81 1.34 2.15
CA ASN A 34 -27.89 0.79 2.98
C ASN A 34 -27.78 -0.74 3.11
N ASP A 35 -26.55 -1.26 3.22
CA ASP A 35 -26.28 -2.69 3.28
C ASP A 35 -26.45 -3.18 4.73
N PRO A 36 -27.51 -3.95 5.04
CA PRO A 36 -27.78 -4.39 6.40
C PRO A 36 -26.75 -5.41 6.91
N GLN A 37 -25.83 -5.90 6.07
CA GLN A 37 -24.80 -6.86 6.45
C GLN A 37 -23.55 -6.20 7.04
N ILE A 38 -23.33 -4.90 6.85
CA ILE A 38 -22.13 -4.22 7.34
C ILE A 38 -22.48 -3.39 8.57
N THR A 39 -22.08 -3.86 9.74
CA THR A 39 -22.26 -3.17 11.00
C THR A 39 -21.12 -2.18 11.26
N LYS A 40 -21.40 -1.13 12.05
CA LYS A 40 -20.37 -0.19 12.53
C LYS A 40 -19.19 -0.90 13.20
N LYS A 41 -19.44 -2.01 13.90
CA LYS A 41 -18.41 -2.80 14.58
C LYS A 41 -17.46 -3.46 13.57
N GLU A 42 -17.99 -4.07 12.51
CA GLU A 42 -17.19 -4.69 11.46
C GLU A 42 -16.30 -3.66 10.77
N ILE A 43 -16.81 -2.46 10.47
CA ILE A 43 -16.00 -1.38 9.88
C ILE A 43 -14.79 -1.03 10.76
N ILE A 44 -15.00 -0.92 12.07
CA ILE A 44 -13.91 -0.60 13.02
C ILE A 44 -12.88 -1.72 13.04
N GLU A 45 -13.31 -2.99 13.07
CA GLU A 45 -12.39 -4.13 13.09
C GLU A 45 -11.63 -4.29 11.77
N GLU A 46 -12.25 -4.01 10.62
CA GLU A 46 -11.58 -3.98 9.33
C GLU A 46 -10.56 -2.84 9.24
N CYS A 47 -10.92 -1.62 9.68
CA CYS A 47 -9.97 -0.51 9.78
C CYS A 47 -8.75 -0.87 10.64
N ARG A 48 -8.99 -1.54 11.77
CA ARG A 48 -7.92 -2.04 12.65
C ARG A 48 -7.03 -3.03 11.94
N THR A 49 -7.63 -3.97 11.22
CA THR A 49 -6.91 -4.99 10.45
C THR A 49 -6.00 -4.34 9.40
N PHE A 50 -6.50 -3.34 8.67
CA PHE A 50 -5.68 -2.56 7.72
C PHE A 50 -4.49 -1.88 8.40
N MET A 51 -4.69 -1.20 9.53
CA MET A 51 -3.62 -0.53 10.27
C MET A 51 -2.55 -1.52 10.76
N LEU A 52 -2.98 -2.66 11.34
CA LEU A 52 -2.09 -3.69 11.85
C LEU A 52 -1.26 -4.34 10.72
N ALA A 53 -1.89 -4.67 9.60
CA ALA A 53 -1.21 -5.24 8.45
C ALA A 53 -0.14 -4.30 7.87
N GLY A 54 -0.43 -3.00 7.84
CA GLY A 54 0.49 -1.98 7.33
C GLY A 54 1.65 -1.68 8.28
N GLN A 55 1.41 -1.63 9.59
CA GLN A 55 2.37 -1.11 10.57
C GLN A 55 3.71 -1.87 10.56
N ALA A 56 3.70 -3.18 10.83
CA ALA A 56 4.93 -3.97 10.92
C ALA A 56 5.62 -4.10 9.55
N SER A 57 4.83 -4.23 8.48
CA SER A 57 5.31 -4.34 7.10
C SER A 57 6.07 -3.08 6.68
N VAL A 58 5.49 -1.90 6.87
CA VAL A 58 6.13 -0.62 6.49
C VAL A 58 7.34 -0.33 7.38
N ALA A 59 7.24 -0.54 8.70
CA ALA A 59 8.37 -0.34 9.60
C ALA A 59 9.59 -1.19 9.19
N THR A 60 9.35 -2.46 8.84
CA THR A 60 10.41 -3.38 8.41
C THR A 60 10.99 -2.98 7.06
N SER A 61 10.16 -2.62 6.07
CA SER A 61 10.66 -2.19 4.76
C SER A 61 11.51 -0.92 4.86
N THR A 62 11.09 0.05 5.67
CA THR A 62 11.85 1.28 5.91
C THR A 62 13.18 0.99 6.59
N ALA A 63 13.18 0.19 7.67
CA ALA A 63 14.40 -0.14 8.39
C ALA A 63 15.44 -0.82 7.49
N ILE A 64 15.01 -1.77 6.66
CA ILE A 64 15.89 -2.50 5.74
C ILE A 64 16.40 -1.60 4.61
N THR A 65 15.54 -0.74 4.07
CA THR A 65 15.94 0.23 3.04
C THR A 65 17.04 1.15 3.58
N LEU A 66 16.86 1.66 4.80
CA LEU A 66 17.86 2.49 5.47
C LEU A 66 19.16 1.72 5.71
N PHE A 67 19.07 0.46 6.18
CA PHE A 67 20.23 -0.39 6.37
C PHE A 67 21.06 -0.55 5.09
N TYR A 68 20.42 -0.81 3.94
CA TYR A 68 21.12 -0.93 2.67
C TYR A 68 21.68 0.41 2.17
N LEU A 69 20.96 1.52 2.36
CA LEU A 69 21.45 2.85 1.98
C LEU A 69 22.71 3.24 2.75
N VAL A 70 22.74 3.04 4.08
CA VAL A 70 23.91 3.35 4.92
C VAL A 70 25.13 2.52 4.49
N ARG A 71 24.92 1.29 4.03
CA ARG A 71 26.00 0.43 3.51
C ARG A 71 26.42 0.73 2.07
N ASN A 72 25.61 1.47 1.32
CA ASN A 72 25.83 1.79 -0.08
C ASN A 72 25.89 3.31 -0.30
N LEU A 73 26.97 3.94 0.16
CA LEU A 73 27.17 5.40 0.11
C LEU A 73 26.98 5.99 -1.30
N LYS A 74 27.32 5.24 -2.35
CA LYS A 74 27.09 5.66 -3.75
C LYS A 74 25.60 5.90 -4.03
N TRP A 75 24.73 5.00 -3.61
CA TRP A 75 23.28 5.11 -3.81
C TRP A 75 22.65 6.10 -2.84
N GLN A 76 23.15 6.17 -1.61
CA GLN A 76 22.73 7.20 -0.66
C GLN A 76 22.98 8.61 -1.21
N LYS A 77 24.18 8.89 -1.76
CA LYS A 77 24.51 10.19 -2.38
C LYS A 77 23.56 10.52 -3.53
N LYS A 78 23.28 9.56 -4.43
CA LYS A 78 22.32 9.75 -5.52
C LYS A 78 20.92 10.10 -5.03
N CYS A 79 20.44 9.46 -3.97
CA CYS A 79 19.13 9.78 -3.39
C CYS A 79 19.11 11.20 -2.78
N ILE A 80 20.20 11.62 -2.15
CA ILE A 80 20.33 12.97 -1.58
C ILE A 80 20.39 14.02 -2.70
N GLU A 81 21.18 13.77 -3.75
CA GLU A 81 21.24 14.61 -4.95
C GLU A 81 19.87 14.75 -5.60
N GLU A 82 19.13 13.65 -5.78
CA GLU A 82 17.75 13.66 -6.28
C GLU A 82 16.81 14.50 -5.42
N ILE A 83 16.88 14.40 -4.09
CA ILE A 83 16.06 15.23 -3.19
C ILE A 83 16.45 16.70 -3.34
N ASN A 84 17.75 17.01 -3.42
CA ASN A 84 18.21 18.39 -3.61
C ASN A 84 17.80 18.96 -4.97
N GLU A 85 17.74 18.16 -6.02
CA GLU A 85 17.24 18.58 -7.33
C GLU A 85 15.73 18.87 -7.32
N ILE A 86 14.95 18.11 -6.54
CA ILE A 86 13.50 18.28 -6.45
C ILE A 86 13.12 19.50 -5.61
N PHE A 87 13.79 19.69 -4.46
CA PHE A 87 13.41 20.72 -3.47
C PHE A 87 14.33 21.95 -3.47
N GLY A 88 15.60 21.83 -3.85
CA GLY A 88 16.56 22.93 -3.80
C GLY A 88 16.63 23.56 -2.40
N GLU A 89 16.30 24.85 -2.31
CA GLU A 89 16.22 25.58 -1.04
C GLU A 89 14.81 25.58 -0.41
N ASP A 90 13.82 25.04 -1.12
CA ASP A 90 12.43 24.98 -0.66
C ASP A 90 12.30 24.01 0.53
N ARG A 91 11.78 24.52 1.64
CA ARG A 91 11.57 23.77 2.89
C ARG A 91 10.14 23.27 3.06
N ARG A 92 9.31 23.35 2.02
CA ARG A 92 7.94 22.80 2.07
C ARG A 92 7.96 21.28 2.27
N SER A 93 6.82 20.75 2.71
CA SER A 93 6.61 19.31 2.72
C SER A 93 6.49 18.75 1.29
N PRO A 94 6.93 17.49 1.05
CA PRO A 94 6.72 16.82 -0.22
C PRO A 94 5.24 16.75 -0.61
N LEU A 95 4.95 17.07 -1.87
CA LEU A 95 3.64 16.87 -2.49
C LEU A 95 3.65 15.57 -3.30
N LYS A 96 2.46 15.11 -3.71
CA LYS A 96 2.30 13.86 -4.45
C LYS A 96 3.08 13.88 -5.77
N GLU A 97 3.13 15.03 -6.44
CA GLU A 97 3.84 15.24 -7.69
C GLU A 97 5.36 15.08 -7.51
N ASP A 98 5.90 15.44 -6.34
CA ASP A 98 7.33 15.28 -6.06
C ASP A 98 7.72 13.82 -5.87
N LEU A 99 6.84 13.03 -5.23
CA LEU A 99 7.08 11.60 -5.01
C LEU A 99 7.30 10.86 -6.34
N THR A 100 6.63 11.28 -7.42
CA THR A 100 6.82 10.69 -8.76
C THR A 100 8.18 10.99 -9.38
N LYS A 101 8.90 11.99 -8.86
CA LYS A 101 10.25 12.37 -9.29
C LYS A 101 11.34 11.65 -8.49
N MET A 102 11.02 11.05 -7.35
CA MET A 102 11.95 10.34 -6.45
C MET A 102 12.32 8.93 -6.95
N LYS A 103 12.85 8.84 -8.17
CA LYS A 103 13.10 7.57 -8.87
C LYS A 103 14.21 6.74 -8.22
N ASN A 104 15.30 7.36 -7.80
CA ASN A 104 16.41 6.68 -7.14
C ASN A 104 16.00 6.13 -5.78
N LEU A 105 15.25 6.91 -5.01
CA LEU A 105 14.71 6.45 -3.73
C LEU A 105 13.74 5.28 -3.93
N GLU A 106 12.83 5.37 -4.91
CA GLU A 106 11.90 4.29 -5.24
C GLU A 106 12.64 3.01 -5.67
N MET A 107 13.69 3.12 -6.49
CA MET A 107 14.53 1.99 -6.86
C MET A 107 15.17 1.33 -5.63
N CYS A 108 15.69 2.13 -4.68
CA CYS A 108 16.31 1.59 -3.46
C CYS A 108 15.29 0.86 -2.57
N ILE A 109 14.07 1.38 -2.45
CA ILE A 109 12.98 0.71 -1.71
C ILE A 109 12.61 -0.61 -2.39
N LYS A 110 12.40 -0.60 -3.71
CA LYS A 110 12.06 -1.81 -4.49
C LYS A 110 13.15 -2.87 -4.41
N GLU A 111 14.42 -2.47 -4.52
CA GLU A 111 15.55 -3.40 -4.42
C GLU A 111 15.68 -3.99 -3.01
N SER A 112 15.45 -3.17 -1.99
CA SER A 112 15.44 -3.64 -0.59
C SER A 112 14.34 -4.68 -0.36
N LEU A 113 13.16 -4.47 -0.94
CA LEU A 113 12.05 -5.44 -0.91
C LEU A 113 12.29 -6.68 -1.77
N ARG A 114 13.04 -6.56 -2.88
CA ARG A 114 13.46 -7.70 -3.70
C ARG A 114 14.43 -8.60 -2.94
N LEU A 115 15.36 -8.01 -2.20
CA LEU A 115 16.35 -8.72 -1.38
C LEU A 115 15.76 -9.25 -0.08
N TYR A 116 14.89 -8.48 0.56
CA TYR A 116 14.25 -8.84 1.83
C TYR A 116 12.78 -8.41 1.84
N PRO A 117 11.88 -9.27 1.31
CA PRO A 117 10.45 -9.01 1.36
C PRO A 117 9.94 -9.09 2.80
N THR A 118 9.10 -8.14 3.19
CA THR A 118 8.54 -8.05 4.55
C THR A 118 7.56 -9.17 4.87
N VAL A 119 6.88 -9.69 3.84
CA VAL A 119 6.02 -10.88 3.90
C VAL A 119 6.61 -11.92 2.93
N PRO A 120 7.56 -12.75 3.41
CA PRO A 120 8.37 -13.60 2.54
C PRO A 120 7.66 -14.91 2.14
N LEU A 121 6.58 -15.27 2.84
CA LEU A 121 5.82 -16.51 2.65
C LEU A 121 4.33 -16.22 2.67
N PHE A 122 3.58 -16.78 1.72
CA PHE A 122 2.13 -16.80 1.74
C PHE A 122 1.61 -18.20 1.47
N THR A 123 0.60 -18.63 2.22
CA THR A 123 0.07 -19.99 2.17
C THR A 123 -1.37 -20.00 1.65
N ARG A 124 -1.77 -21.11 1.04
CA ARG A 124 -3.15 -21.38 0.62
C ARG A 124 -3.50 -22.82 0.94
N THR A 125 -4.73 -23.03 1.41
CA THR A 125 -5.27 -24.37 1.70
C THR A 125 -6.21 -24.79 0.58
N PHE A 126 -6.06 -26.01 0.09
CA PHE A 126 -6.90 -26.54 -0.97
C PHE A 126 -8.30 -26.88 -0.44
N GLY A 127 -9.33 -26.22 -0.96
CA GLY A 127 -10.74 -26.52 -0.62
C GLY A 127 -11.27 -27.81 -1.27
N LYS A 128 -10.58 -28.33 -2.27
CA LYS A 128 -10.90 -29.57 -3.01
C LYS A 128 -9.61 -30.17 -3.58
N ASP A 129 -9.69 -31.39 -4.08
CA ASP A 129 -8.57 -32.00 -4.80
C ASP A 129 -8.24 -31.17 -6.06
N VAL A 130 -6.95 -30.84 -6.23
CA VAL A 130 -6.45 -30.05 -7.35
C VAL A 130 -5.27 -30.77 -8.01
N THR A 131 -5.35 -30.98 -9.32
CA THR A 131 -4.27 -31.54 -10.12
C THR A 131 -3.59 -30.41 -10.90
N ILE A 132 -2.29 -30.21 -10.65
CA ILE A 132 -1.43 -29.33 -11.46
C ILE A 132 -0.46 -30.23 -12.25
N THR A 133 0.62 -30.66 -11.59
CA THR A 133 1.54 -31.70 -12.06
C THR A 133 1.35 -33.00 -11.27
N TYR A 134 1.01 -32.87 -9.98
CA TYR A 134 0.59 -33.93 -9.07
C TYR A 134 -0.79 -33.59 -8.50
N THR A 135 -1.51 -34.58 -8.00
CA THR A 135 -2.81 -34.39 -7.35
C THR A 135 -2.63 -34.03 -5.88
N TYR A 136 -2.89 -32.78 -5.54
CA TYR A 136 -2.94 -32.32 -4.15
C TYR A 136 -4.34 -32.57 -3.59
N LYS A 137 -4.41 -33.22 -2.43
CA LYS A 137 -5.66 -33.51 -1.75
C LYS A 137 -6.24 -32.29 -1.06
N ARG A 138 -7.56 -32.28 -0.89
CA ARG A 138 -8.27 -31.33 -0.03
C ARG A 138 -7.59 -31.22 1.34
N ASN A 139 -7.56 -30.02 1.89
CA ASN A 139 -6.90 -29.62 3.14
C ASN A 139 -5.37 -29.63 3.12
N ASN A 140 -4.72 -30.00 2.01
CA ASN A 140 -3.29 -29.77 1.87
C ASN A 140 -3.02 -28.25 1.75
N GLU A 141 -1.82 -27.84 2.18
CA GLU A 141 -1.34 -26.47 2.09
C GLU A 141 -0.28 -26.35 0.99
N ILE A 142 -0.41 -25.33 0.16
CA ILE A 142 0.66 -24.87 -0.73
C ILE A 142 1.26 -23.58 -0.17
N ARG A 143 2.60 -23.52 -0.17
CA ARG A 143 3.38 -22.41 0.35
C ARG A 143 4.11 -21.76 -0.81
N PHE A 144 3.86 -20.47 -1.02
CA PHE A 144 4.56 -19.66 -1.99
C PHE A 144 5.59 -18.80 -1.27
N LYS A 145 6.85 -18.88 -1.72
CA LYS A 145 7.93 -18.02 -1.24
C LYS A 145 8.12 -16.89 -2.25
N CYS A 146 8.28 -15.67 -1.74
CA CYS A 146 8.54 -14.48 -2.57
C CYS A 146 10.01 -14.39 -3.04
N TYR A 147 10.88 -15.26 -2.51
CA TYR A 147 12.32 -15.28 -2.78
C TYR A 147 12.71 -16.69 -3.27
N CYS A 148 13.71 -16.73 -4.15
CA CYS A 148 14.27 -17.96 -4.71
C CYS A 148 15.12 -18.70 -3.67
#